data_AF-A0A2V7Y9I7-F1
#
_entry.id   AF-A0A2V7Y9I7-F1
#
_cell.length_a   1.000
_cell.length_b   1.000
_cell.length_c   1.000
_cell.angle_alpha   90.00
_cell.angle_beta   90.00
_cell.angle_gamma   90.00
#
_symmetry.space_group_name_H-M   'P 1'
#
loop_
_entity.id
_entity.type
_entity.pdbx_description
1 polymer ?
#
loop_
_entity_poly.entity_id
_entity_poly.type
_entity_poly.pdbx_seq_one_letter_code
_entity_poly.pdbx_strand_id
1 'polypeptide(L)'
;MPTGSEMEKQARRRIPSRRFGEHWELTNLVAYLMSDASPYMTGDLVTIDGAEALFSGQQFSGFAHLDRAAAKELMASLKPKR
;
A
#
# COMPACT_ATOMS: atom_id res chain seq x y z
N MET A 1 -6.07 -0.70 24.72
CA MET A 1 -5.11 -0.26 23.68
C MET A 1 -4.52 -1.50 23.03
N PRO A 2 -4.38 -1.55 21.69
CA PRO A 2 -3.65 -2.64 21.05
C PRO A 2 -2.20 -2.67 21.53
N THR A 3 -1.59 -3.85 21.58
CA THR A 3 -0.17 -4.00 21.93
C THR A 3 0.72 -3.49 20.80
N GLY A 4 2.02 -3.29 21.08
CA GLY A 4 3.00 -2.94 20.04
C GLY A 4 2.99 -3.92 18.86
N SER A 5 2.89 -5.23 19.15
CA SER A 5 2.84 -6.27 18.12
C SER A 5 1.56 -6.20 17.25
N GLU A 6 0.41 -5.89 17.85
CA GLU A 6 -0.84 -5.77 17.10
C GLU A 6 -0.86 -4.51 16.23
N MET A 7 -0.30 -3.40 16.73
CA MET A 7 -0.11 -2.18 15.93
C MET A 7 0.82 -2.41 14.74
N GLU A 8 1.91 -3.14 14.93
CA GLU A 8 2.86 -3.48 13.86
C GLU A 8 2.20 -4.33 12.77
N LYS A 9 1.46 -5.39 13.16
CA LYS A 9 0.70 -6.22 12.21
C LYS A 9 -0.31 -5.39 11.44
N GLN A 10 -1.02 -4.48 12.10
CA GLN A 10 -1.98 -3.61 11.46
C GLN A 10 -1.30 -2.61 10.50
N ALA A 11 -0.13 -2.08 10.86
CA ALA A 11 0.66 -1.22 9.98
C ALA A 11 1.10 -1.97 8.71
N ARG A 12 1.68 -3.17 8.84
CA ARG A 12 2.06 -4.01 7.69
C ARG A 12 0.86 -4.38 6.82
N ARG A 13 -0.34 -4.50 7.40
CA ARG A 13 -1.55 -4.81 6.64
C ARG A 13 -1.95 -3.70 5.68
N ARG A 14 -1.67 -2.44 6.02
CA ARG A 14 -1.96 -1.27 5.17
C ARG A 14 -1.01 -1.14 3.98
N ILE A 15 0.12 -1.84 4.01
CA ILE A 15 1.11 -1.86 2.94
C ILE A 15 0.80 -3.07 2.03
N PRO A 16 0.48 -2.87 0.74
CA PRO A 16 0.28 -3.97 -0.21
C PRO A 16 1.39 -5.03 -0.22
N SER A 17 2.66 -4.64 -0.12
CA SER A 17 3.81 -5.55 -0.05
C SER A 17 3.98 -6.25 1.31
N ARG A 18 3.16 -5.93 2.31
CA ARG A 18 3.14 -6.55 3.66
C ARG A 18 4.44 -6.45 4.46
N ARG A 19 5.32 -5.51 4.10
CA ARG A 19 6.58 -5.26 4.81
C ARG A 19 6.88 -3.76 4.89
N PHE A 20 7.75 -3.39 5.81
CA PHE A 20 8.34 -2.06 5.80
C PHE A 20 9.44 -1.98 4.74
N GLY A 21 9.73 -0.75 4.32
CA GLY A 21 10.90 -0.46 3.51
C GLY A 21 12.17 -0.57 4.33
N GLU A 22 13.27 -0.88 3.65
CA GLU A 22 14.60 -0.90 4.21
C GLU A 22 15.39 0.35 3.77
N HIS A 23 16.34 0.81 4.60
CA HIS A 23 17.09 2.04 4.34
C HIS A 23 17.84 2.04 2.99
N TRP A 24 18.30 0.86 2.54
CA TRP A 24 19.01 0.73 1.27
C TRP A 24 18.10 0.99 0.06
N GLU A 25 16.78 0.74 0.18
CA GLU A 25 15.82 1.00 -0.91
C GLU A 25 15.66 2.51 -1.15
N LEU A 26 15.57 3.29 -0.07
CA LEU A 26 15.59 4.75 -0.14
C LEU A 26 16.93 5.26 -0.68
N THR A 27 18.03 4.70 -0.19
CA THR A 27 19.38 5.11 -0.61
C THR A 27 19.59 4.89 -2.11
N ASN A 28 19.13 3.76 -2.65
CA ASN A 28 19.21 3.47 -4.08
C ASN A 28 18.38 4.46 -4.92
N LEU A 29 17.17 4.80 -4.46
CA LEU A 29 16.34 5.80 -5.14
C LEU A 29 17.04 7.16 -5.18
N VAL A 30 17.58 7.61 -4.05
CA VAL A 30 18.31 8.88 -3.97
C VAL A 30 19.57 8.86 -4.83
N ALA A 31 20.32 7.75 -4.83
CA ALA A 31 21.50 7.59 -5.68
C ALA A 31 21.16 7.70 -7.17
N TYR A 32 20.04 7.10 -7.60
CA TYR A 32 19.54 7.24 -8.96
C TYR A 32 19.17 8.70 -9.27
N LEU A 33 18.34 9.34 -8.43
CA LEU A 33 17.84 10.71 -8.64
C LEU A 33 18.95 11.78 -8.63
N MET A 34 20.06 11.53 -7.95
CA MET A 34 21.22 12.42 -7.90
C MET A 34 22.29 12.13 -8.95
N SER A 35 22.11 11.07 -9.73
CA SER A 35 23.06 10.68 -10.79
C SER A 35 22.71 11.30 -12.14
N ASP A 36 23.66 11.24 -13.07
CA ASP A 36 23.45 11.61 -14.47
C ASP A 36 22.46 10.68 -15.20
N ALA A 37 21.95 9.63 -14.54
CA ALA A 37 20.97 8.70 -15.11
C ALA A 37 19.52 9.22 -15.08
N SER A 38 19.24 10.37 -14.43
CA SER A 38 17.91 10.98 -14.36
C SER A 38 17.90 12.47 -14.74
N PRO A 39 18.53 12.90 -15.85
CA PRO A 39 18.81 14.31 -16.13
C PRO A 39 17.57 15.16 -16.40
N TYR A 40 16.41 14.53 -16.62
CA TYR A 40 15.15 15.20 -16.92
C TYR A 40 14.05 14.95 -15.88
N MET A 41 14.36 14.23 -14.79
CA MET A 41 13.43 14.01 -13.68
C MET A 41 13.55 15.15 -12.68
N THR A 42 12.81 16.23 -12.91
CA THR A 42 12.84 17.44 -12.08
C THR A 42 11.41 17.87 -11.74
N GLY A 43 11.19 18.32 -10.50
CA GLY A 43 9.86 18.73 -10.03
C GLY A 43 8.93 17.58 -9.63
N ASP A 44 9.40 16.34 -9.71
CA ASP A 44 8.61 15.16 -9.36
C ASP A 44 8.53 14.91 -7.85
N LEU A 45 7.45 14.26 -7.43
CA LEU A 45 7.26 13.72 -6.08
C LEU A 45 7.22 12.19 -6.16
N VAL A 46 8.30 11.53 -5.75
CA VAL A 46 8.40 10.06 -5.79
C VAL A 46 7.99 9.46 -4.45
N THR A 47 6.90 8.68 -4.45
CA THR A 47 6.40 7.99 -3.26
C THR A 47 7.09 6.62 -3.11
N ILE A 48 7.64 6.33 -1.93
CA ILE A 48 8.32 5.07 -1.59
C ILE A 48 7.74 4.46 -0.31
N ASP A 49 6.47 4.08 -0.34
CA ASP A 49 5.71 3.61 0.82
C ASP A 49 5.15 2.18 0.66
N GLY A 50 5.58 1.46 -0.39
CA GLY A 50 5.02 0.14 -0.73
C GLY A 50 3.56 0.19 -1.21
N ALA A 51 3.13 1.34 -1.77
CA ALA A 51 1.78 1.66 -2.21
C ALA A 51 0.74 1.84 -1.07
N GLU A 52 1.20 2.15 0.14
CA GLU A 52 0.34 2.36 1.30
C GLU A 52 -0.60 3.56 1.13
N ALA A 53 -0.15 4.69 0.58
CA ALA A 53 -0.96 5.87 0.34
C ALA A 53 -2.08 5.59 -0.69
N LEU A 54 -1.73 4.92 -1.79
CA LEU A 54 -2.71 4.51 -2.81
C LEU A 54 -3.71 3.49 -2.26
N PHE A 55 -3.25 2.59 -1.41
CA PHE A 55 -4.11 1.59 -0.79
C PHE A 55 -5.05 2.24 0.24
N SER A 56 -4.54 3.10 1.11
CA SER A 56 -5.31 3.71 2.19
C SER A 56 -6.30 4.76 1.69
N GLY A 57 -6.02 5.43 0.57
CA GLY A 57 -6.87 6.49 0.01
C GLY A 57 -8.09 6.00 -0.79
N GLN A 58 -8.21 4.71 -1.09
CA GLN A 58 -9.27 4.17 -1.93
C GLN A 58 -10.48 3.67 -1.13
N GLN A 59 -11.69 4.04 -1.56
CA GLN A 59 -12.95 3.64 -0.90
C GLN A 59 -13.14 2.12 -0.78
N PHE A 60 -12.58 1.35 -1.71
CA PHE A 60 -12.77 -0.09 -1.80
C PHE A 60 -11.52 -0.92 -1.46
N SER A 61 -10.47 -0.30 -0.92
CA SER A 61 -9.21 -1.00 -0.64
C SER A 61 -9.35 -2.16 0.35
N GLY A 62 -10.27 -2.04 1.31
CA GLY A 62 -10.60 -3.12 2.25
C GLY A 62 -11.00 -4.44 1.57
N PHE A 63 -11.52 -4.40 0.34
CA PHE A 63 -11.88 -5.61 -0.41
C PHE A 63 -10.67 -6.42 -0.87
N ALA A 64 -9.49 -5.82 -0.98
CA ALA A 64 -8.26 -6.55 -1.32
C ALA A 64 -7.82 -7.54 -0.23
N HIS A 65 -8.44 -7.50 0.94
CA HIS A 65 -8.19 -8.46 2.03
C HIS A 65 -9.22 -9.58 2.10
N LEU A 66 -10.27 -9.52 1.28
CA LEU A 66 -11.28 -10.58 1.22
C LEU A 66 -10.76 -11.74 0.37
N ASP A 67 -11.00 -12.95 0.84
CA ASP A 67 -10.88 -14.11 -0.04
C ASP A 67 -12.05 -14.17 -1.02
N ARG A 68 -11.96 -15.10 -1.98
CA ARG A 68 -12.97 -15.25 -3.03
C ARG A 68 -14.35 -15.61 -2.46
N ALA A 69 -14.45 -16.34 -1.36
CA ALA A 69 -15.71 -16.76 -0.78
C ALA A 69 -16.41 -15.57 -0.11
N ALA A 70 -15.69 -14.87 0.76
CA ALA A 70 -16.16 -13.67 1.44
C ALA A 70 -16.53 -12.56 0.44
N ALA A 71 -15.73 -12.36 -0.60
CA ALA A 71 -16.05 -11.41 -1.66
C ALA A 71 -17.35 -11.77 -2.40
N LYS A 72 -17.59 -13.05 -2.70
CA LYS A 72 -18.83 -13.50 -3.34
C LYS A 72 -20.05 -13.27 -2.45
N GLU A 73 -19.93 -13.55 -1.16
CA GLU A 73 -21.00 -13.36 -0.18
C GLU A 73 -21.38 -11.88 -0.07
N LEU A 74 -20.39 -11.00 0.08
CA LEU A 74 -20.59 -9.55 0.09
C LEU A 74 -21.29 -9.06 -1.18
N MET A 75 -20.83 -9.49 -2.36
CA MET A 75 -21.44 -9.08 -3.62
C MET A 75 -22.87 -9.62 -3.77
N ALA A 76 -23.18 -10.78 -3.21
CA ALA A 76 -24.54 -11.30 -3.18
C ALA A 76 -25.45 -10.48 -2.25
N SER A 77 -24.95 -10.04 -1.08
CA SER A 77 -25.73 -9.23 -0.14
C SER A 77 -26.02 -7.81 -0.64
N LEU A 78 -25.20 -7.29 -1.57
CA LEU A 78 -25.39 -5.98 -2.19
C LEU A 78 -26.43 -5.98 -3.31
N LYS A 79 -26.92 -7.15 -3.76
CA LYS A 79 -27.92 -7.21 -4.83
C LYS A 79 -29.25 -6.65 -4.32
N PRO A 80 -29.92 -5.76 -5.08
CA PRO A 80 -31.23 -5.24 -4.69
C PRO A 80 -32.23 -6.39 -4.60
N LYS A 81 -33.06 -6.37 -3.57
CA LYS A 81 -34.22 -7.26 -3.49
C LYS A 81 -35.21 -6.82 -4.57
N ARG A 82 -35.54 -7.74 -5.47
CA ARG A 82 -36.63 -7.55 -6.42
C ARG A 82 -37.96 -7.47 -5.68
#